data_AF-A0A7S4RUP2-F1
#
_entry.id   AF-A0A7S4RUP2-F1
#
_cell.length_a   1.000
_cell.length_b   1.000
_cell.length_c   1.000
_cell.angle_alpha   90.00
_cell.angle_beta   90.00
_cell.angle_gamma   90.00
#
_symmetry.space_group_name_H-M   'P 1'
#
loop_
_entity.id
_entity.type
_entity.pdbx_description
1 polymer ?
#
loop_
_entity_poly.entity_id
_entity_poly.type
_entity_poly.pdbx_seq_one_letter_code
_entity_poly.pdbx_strand_id
1 'polypeptide(L)'
;VYVYVYIYIYLSLSLYIYIYIYTHTMAAGRAGGRGRVTGGASLAAALALGALLAAGSCLRAFLAAPAADRGVQLGRREALRALGAAPAAALAAAARADGEPRPSKWAGSWDDPDAPGCKRKIIVGFDGSSAKLLGSDLKRGGRSNADLAELARSNGQVRSKCSQFDETVSWAAKGSLTGADADEMRLDFSKVNGGPSDVVVKWDNGQIVFPDGVRWTRKR
;
A
#
# COMPACT_ATOMS: atom_id res chain seq x y z
N VAL A 1 -3.45 26.01 -17.96
CA VAL A 1 -4.75 25.85 -17.27
C VAL A 1 -4.79 24.61 -16.38
N TYR A 2 -4.50 23.40 -16.87
CA TYR A 2 -4.54 22.16 -16.07
C TYR A 2 -3.64 22.15 -14.80
N VAL A 3 -2.45 22.74 -14.85
CA VAL A 3 -1.53 22.80 -13.69
C VAL A 3 -2.10 23.65 -12.55
N TYR A 4 -2.78 24.76 -12.88
CA TYR A 4 -3.41 25.62 -11.87
C TYR A 4 -4.61 24.94 -11.21
N VAL A 5 -5.38 24.16 -11.97
CA VAL A 5 -6.51 23.38 -11.44
C VAL A 5 -6.01 22.32 -10.46
N TYR A 6 -4.91 21.64 -10.78
CA TYR A 6 -4.33 20.62 -9.89
C TYR A 6 -3.81 21.22 -8.58
N ILE A 7 -3.09 22.35 -8.64
CA ILE A 7 -2.58 23.05 -7.45
C ILE A 7 -3.76 23.53 -6.58
N TYR A 8 -4.82 24.07 -7.19
CA TYR A 8 -6.00 24.52 -6.46
C TYR A 8 -6.74 23.38 -5.75
N ILE A 9 -6.90 22.23 -6.42
CA ILE A 9 -7.51 21.04 -5.81
C ILE A 9 -6.66 20.52 -4.64
N TYR A 10 -5.34 20.49 -4.80
CA TYR A 10 -4.43 20.01 -3.75
C TYR A 10 -4.44 20.92 -2.51
N LEU A 11 -4.41 22.24 -2.71
CA LEU A 11 -4.46 23.20 -1.60
C LEU A 11 -5.81 23.19 -0.89
N SER A 12 -6.92 23.05 -1.63
CA SER A 12 -8.26 23.00 -1.02
C SER A 12 -8.48 21.71 -0.21
N LEU A 13 -8.02 20.56 -0.70
CA LEU A 13 -8.07 19.30 0.05
C LEU A 13 -7.19 19.34 1.31
N SER A 14 -5.98 19.89 1.20
CA SER A 14 -5.05 20.01 2.34
C SER A 14 -5.62 20.90 3.45
N LEU A 15 -6.23 22.03 3.07
CA LEU A 15 -6.88 22.94 4.00
C LEU A 15 -8.11 22.29 4.66
N TYR A 16 -8.91 21.56 3.88
CA TYR A 16 -10.08 20.84 4.40
C TYR A 16 -9.69 19.79 5.45
N ILE A 17 -8.66 18.99 5.17
CA ILE A 17 -8.14 17.98 6.11
C ILE A 17 -7.63 18.65 7.39
N TYR A 18 -6.89 19.76 7.27
CA TYR A 18 -6.38 20.50 8.43
C TYR A 18 -7.51 21.01 9.33
N ILE A 19 -8.55 21.63 8.74
CA ILE A 19 -9.72 22.13 9.47
C ILE A 19 -10.50 20.96 10.11
N TYR A 20 -10.66 19.85 9.40
CA TYR A 20 -11.35 18.67 9.92
C TYR A 20 -10.66 18.10 11.16
N ILE A 21 -9.33 17.94 11.11
CA ILE A 21 -8.53 17.47 12.25
C ILE A 21 -8.62 18.45 13.42
N TYR A 22 -8.49 19.75 13.16
CA TYR A 22 -8.49 20.77 14.23
C TYR A 22 -9.85 20.87 14.93
N THR A 23 -10.95 20.77 14.18
CA THR A 23 -12.30 20.84 14.75
C THR A 23 -12.65 19.59 15.56
N HIS A 24 -12.24 18.40 15.10
CA HIS A 24 -12.55 17.15 15.80
C HIS A 24 -11.67 16.91 17.03
N THR A 25 -10.40 17.36 17.01
CA THR A 25 -9.52 17.26 18.18
C THR A 25 -9.93 18.20 19.32
N MET A 26 -10.48 19.39 19.01
CA MET A 26 -10.95 20.35 20.01
C MET A 26 -12.32 20.00 20.60
N ALA A 27 -13.14 19.19 19.91
CA ALA A 27 -14.44 18.75 20.41
C ALA A 27 -14.35 17.68 21.52
N ALA A 28 -13.22 16.98 21.64
CA ALA A 28 -13.00 15.94 22.65
C ALA A 28 -12.64 16.49 24.05
N GLY A 29 -12.39 17.80 24.20
CA GLY A 29 -11.87 18.39 25.44
C GLY A 29 -12.91 18.95 26.42
N ARG A 30 -14.22 18.80 26.19
CA ARG A 30 -15.24 19.57 26.94
C ARG A 30 -16.44 18.80 27.52
N ALA A 31 -16.33 17.50 27.75
CA ALA A 31 -17.39 16.71 28.39
C ALA A 31 -16.92 15.99 29.67
N GLY A 32 -17.35 16.50 30.83
CA GLY A 32 -17.40 15.80 32.13
C GLY A 32 -16.05 15.63 32.84
N GLY A 33 -15.89 15.78 34.15
CA GLY A 33 -16.84 15.72 35.26
C GLY A 33 -16.06 15.18 36.47
N ARG A 34 -16.27 15.79 37.63
CA ARG A 34 -15.56 15.56 38.91
C ARG A 34 -15.32 14.08 39.25
N GLY A 35 -14.07 13.74 39.54
CA GLY A 35 -13.67 12.48 40.20
C GLY A 35 -12.25 12.58 40.74
N ARG A 36 -12.12 12.68 42.06
CA ARG A 36 -10.85 12.79 42.80
C ARG A 36 -10.50 11.42 43.34
N VAL A 37 -9.56 10.68 42.74
CA VAL A 37 -8.76 9.66 43.46
C VAL A 37 -7.37 9.56 42.84
N THR A 38 -6.42 9.57 43.76
CA THR A 38 -4.96 9.39 43.78
C THR A 38 -4.29 8.45 42.77
N GLY A 39 -3.07 8.85 42.39
CA GLY A 39 -1.93 7.93 42.23
C GLY A 39 -1.64 7.47 40.81
N GLY A 40 -0.49 7.86 40.28
CA GLY A 40 0.04 7.30 39.03
C GLY A 40 0.57 8.37 38.09
N ALA A 41 1.64 9.03 38.49
CA ALA A 41 2.52 9.71 37.55
C ALA A 41 3.05 8.66 36.55
N SER A 42 3.03 8.98 35.25
CA SER A 42 4.07 8.70 34.25
C SER A 42 3.49 8.47 32.85
N LEU A 43 4.19 9.03 31.84
CA LEU A 43 4.16 8.69 30.40
C LEU A 43 3.18 9.41 29.46
N ALA A 44 2.79 10.66 29.75
CA ALA A 44 2.20 11.55 28.72
C ALA A 44 2.94 12.91 28.57
N ALA A 45 4.11 13.06 29.21
CA ALA A 45 4.94 14.27 29.15
C ALA A 45 6.34 13.98 28.58
N ALA A 46 6.45 13.05 27.62
CA ALA A 46 7.73 12.58 27.09
C ALA A 46 7.96 12.86 25.58
N LEU A 47 7.12 13.65 24.92
CA LEU A 47 7.32 14.00 23.49
C LEU A 47 7.21 15.50 23.16
N ALA A 48 7.28 16.37 24.18
CA ALA A 48 7.37 17.83 23.98
C ALA A 48 8.71 18.44 24.46
N LEU A 49 9.64 17.62 24.98
CA LEU A 49 10.98 18.06 25.41
C LEU A 49 12.14 17.50 24.56
N GLY A 50 11.84 16.80 23.46
CA GLY A 50 12.86 16.27 22.52
C GLY A 50 13.25 17.24 21.40
N ALA A 51 12.50 18.32 21.19
CA ALA A 51 12.72 19.27 20.10
C ALA A 51 13.59 20.49 20.48
N LEU A 52 13.98 20.66 21.74
CA LEU A 52 14.83 21.77 22.19
C LEU A 52 16.30 21.40 22.48
N LEU A 53 16.69 20.13 22.39
CA LEU A 53 18.08 19.69 22.64
C LEU A 53 18.85 19.28 21.37
N ALA A 54 18.22 19.28 20.19
CA ALA A 54 18.91 19.07 18.91
C ALA A 54 19.25 20.38 18.16
N ALA A 55 19.03 21.55 18.78
CA ALA A 55 19.41 22.85 18.24
C ALA A 55 20.67 23.46 18.89
N GLY A 56 21.22 22.83 19.94
CA GLY A 56 22.34 23.36 20.72
C GLY A 56 23.74 22.86 20.33
N SER A 57 23.84 21.85 19.44
CA SER A 57 25.09 21.08 19.26
C SER A 57 25.91 21.42 18.00
N CYS A 58 25.47 22.35 17.16
CA CYS A 58 26.21 22.71 15.93
C CYS A 58 26.98 24.03 16.00
N LEU A 59 27.12 24.66 17.18
CA LEU A 59 27.82 25.95 17.32
C LEU A 59 29.25 25.85 17.90
N ARG A 60 29.85 24.64 17.98
CA ARG A 60 31.20 24.48 18.57
C ARG A 60 32.26 23.84 17.68
N ALA A 61 32.00 23.69 16.38
CA ALA A 61 33.02 23.22 15.45
C ALA A 61 33.29 24.28 14.38
N PHE A 62 33.87 25.42 14.77
CA PHE A 62 34.73 26.27 13.92
C PHE A 62 35.28 27.44 14.75
N LEU A 63 36.16 27.14 15.71
CA LEU A 63 37.11 28.13 16.23
C LEU A 63 38.52 27.55 16.12
N ALA A 64 39.09 27.69 14.93
CA ALA A 64 40.51 27.86 14.71
C ALA A 64 40.66 28.60 13.38
N ALA A 65 40.53 29.94 13.43
CA ALA A 65 41.00 30.79 12.36
C ALA A 65 42.53 30.91 12.51
N PRO A 66 43.34 30.49 11.52
CA PRO A 66 44.72 30.95 11.47
C PRO A 66 44.72 32.45 11.16
N ALA A 67 45.65 33.16 11.81
CA ALA A 67 45.82 34.59 11.69
C ALA A 67 45.91 35.05 10.22
N ALA A 68 45.30 36.21 9.97
CA ALA A 68 45.30 36.87 8.68
C ALA A 68 46.72 37.08 8.14
N ASP A 69 46.92 36.81 6.84
CA ASP A 69 47.85 37.62 6.06
C ASP A 69 47.22 38.06 4.73
N ARG A 70 47.30 39.37 4.53
CA ARG A 70 47.14 40.24 3.35
C ARG A 70 46.24 39.80 2.17
N GLY A 71 45.12 40.51 2.06
CA GLY A 71 44.88 41.36 0.89
C GLY A 71 44.42 40.68 -0.40
N VAL A 72 43.21 40.11 -0.40
CA VAL A 72 42.45 39.91 -1.64
C VAL A 72 41.00 40.34 -1.40
N GLN A 73 40.57 41.42 -2.05
CA GLN A 73 39.15 41.76 -2.12
C GLN A 73 38.45 40.76 -3.03
N LEU A 74 37.93 39.68 -2.45
CA LEU A 74 37.04 38.76 -3.16
C LEU A 74 35.70 39.45 -3.38
N GLY A 75 35.33 39.60 -4.65
CA GLY A 75 34.10 40.27 -5.03
C GLY A 75 32.87 39.51 -4.57
N ARG A 76 31.76 40.22 -4.30
CA ARG A 76 30.46 39.65 -3.85
C ARG A 76 29.95 38.50 -4.74
N ARG A 77 30.38 38.44 -6.01
CA ARG A 77 30.09 37.35 -6.97
C ARG A 77 30.90 36.07 -6.73
N GLU A 78 32.11 36.16 -6.18
CA GLU A 78 32.96 35.00 -5.92
C GLU A 78 32.55 34.27 -4.64
N ALA A 79 32.08 35.01 -3.63
CA ALA A 79 31.49 34.45 -2.43
C ALA A 79 30.23 33.57 -2.73
N LEU A 80 29.43 33.93 -3.74
CA LEU A 80 28.27 33.14 -4.15
C LEU A 80 28.64 31.87 -4.94
N ARG A 81 29.80 31.83 -5.59
CA ARG A 81 30.30 30.61 -6.24
C ARG A 81 30.85 29.61 -5.23
N ALA A 82 31.44 30.08 -4.13
CA ALA A 82 31.96 29.23 -3.06
C ALA A 82 30.87 28.51 -2.25
N LEU A 83 29.64 29.05 -2.22
CA LEU A 83 28.48 28.44 -1.53
C LEU A 83 27.65 27.49 -2.42
N GLY A 84 27.95 27.39 -3.72
CA GLY A 84 27.11 26.70 -4.70
C GLY A 84 27.49 25.24 -5.02
N ALA A 85 28.55 24.68 -4.42
CA ALA A 85 29.12 23.42 -4.88
C ALA A 85 29.49 22.43 -3.75
N ALA A 86 28.56 22.15 -2.82
CA ALA A 86 28.53 20.90 -2.03
C ALA A 86 27.25 20.87 -1.18
N PRO A 87 26.39 19.82 -1.17
CA PRO A 87 26.44 18.53 -1.86
C PRO A 87 25.07 18.14 -2.48
N ALA A 88 24.76 18.58 -3.70
CA ALA A 88 23.56 18.08 -4.41
C ALA A 88 23.67 16.58 -4.77
N ALA A 89 24.89 16.05 -4.86
CA ALA A 89 25.14 14.64 -5.14
C ALA A 89 24.77 13.71 -3.97
N ALA A 90 24.85 14.18 -2.72
CA ALA A 90 24.53 13.37 -1.55
C ALA A 90 23.01 13.26 -1.32
N LEU A 91 22.23 14.31 -1.59
CA LEU A 91 20.76 14.22 -1.56
C LEU A 91 20.20 13.38 -2.73
N ALA A 92 20.86 13.39 -3.90
CA ALA A 92 20.46 12.58 -5.04
C ALA A 92 20.77 11.07 -4.90
N ALA A 93 21.62 10.70 -3.94
CA ALA A 93 21.95 9.30 -3.65
C ALA A 93 20.99 8.66 -2.65
N ALA A 94 20.45 9.44 -1.69
CA ALA A 94 19.50 8.93 -0.70
C ALA A 94 18.09 8.66 -1.28
N ALA A 95 17.73 9.29 -2.39
CA ALA A 95 16.42 9.12 -3.05
C ALA A 95 16.36 7.95 -4.05
N ARG A 96 17.42 7.13 -4.19
CA ARG A 96 17.50 6.05 -5.19
C ARG A 96 17.33 4.63 -4.62
N ALA A 97 17.00 4.50 -3.33
CA ALA A 97 16.77 3.19 -2.71
C ALA A 97 15.30 2.72 -2.77
N ASP A 98 14.36 3.61 -3.11
CA ASP A 98 12.97 3.22 -3.34
C ASP A 98 12.81 2.87 -4.82
N GLY A 99 13.00 1.58 -5.15
CA GLY A 99 12.69 1.08 -6.48
C GLY A 99 11.25 1.45 -6.86
N GLU A 100 11.01 1.79 -8.13
CA GLU A 100 9.65 2.04 -8.63
C GLU A 100 8.68 0.96 -8.10
N PRO A 101 7.46 1.33 -7.66
CA PRO A 101 6.48 0.37 -7.18
C PRO A 101 6.22 -0.68 -8.25
N ARG A 102 6.87 -1.84 -8.14
CA ARG A 102 6.65 -2.94 -9.06
C ARG A 102 5.28 -3.54 -8.70
N PRO A 103 4.42 -3.80 -9.69
CA PRO A 103 3.18 -4.51 -9.42
C PRO A 103 3.53 -5.87 -8.81
N SER A 104 2.90 -6.20 -7.68
CA SER A 104 3.11 -7.47 -7.00
C SER A 104 2.96 -8.65 -7.97
N LYS A 105 3.77 -9.69 -7.79
CA LYS A 105 3.75 -10.91 -8.63
C LYS A 105 2.34 -11.52 -8.73
N TRP A 106 1.55 -11.40 -7.66
CA TRP A 106 0.17 -11.86 -7.56
C TRP A 106 -0.81 -11.08 -8.45
N ALA A 107 -0.52 -9.83 -8.77
CA ALA A 107 -1.44 -8.96 -9.50
C ALA A 107 -1.57 -9.38 -10.98
N GLY A 108 -2.80 -9.42 -11.47
CA GLY A 108 -3.08 -9.70 -12.87
C GLY A 108 -4.32 -10.55 -13.09
N SER A 109 -4.47 -10.98 -14.35
CA SER A 109 -5.51 -11.92 -14.77
C SER A 109 -4.96 -13.34 -14.77
N TRP A 110 -5.80 -14.29 -14.36
CA TRP A 110 -5.41 -15.68 -14.14
C TRP A 110 -6.38 -16.60 -14.88
N ASP A 111 -5.87 -17.73 -15.34
CA ASP A 111 -6.64 -18.83 -15.91
C ASP A 111 -6.79 -19.92 -14.84
N ASP A 112 -8.04 -20.23 -14.53
CA ASP A 112 -8.46 -21.24 -13.55
C ASP A 112 -8.92 -22.49 -14.32
N PRO A 113 -8.24 -23.64 -14.19
CA PRO A 113 -8.59 -24.88 -14.88
C PRO A 113 -10.02 -25.35 -14.58
N ASP A 114 -10.56 -24.97 -13.42
CA ASP A 114 -11.87 -25.42 -12.93
C ASP A 114 -12.98 -24.49 -13.43
N ALA A 115 -12.60 -23.29 -13.88
CA ALA A 115 -13.49 -22.31 -14.46
C ALA A 115 -12.90 -21.75 -15.77
N PRO A 116 -12.71 -22.60 -16.81
CA PRO A 116 -12.03 -22.18 -18.02
C PRO A 116 -12.75 -21.01 -18.69
N GLY A 117 -12.00 -20.02 -19.20
CA GLY A 117 -12.58 -18.84 -19.86
C GLY A 117 -13.29 -17.85 -18.93
N CYS A 118 -13.52 -18.20 -17.67
CA CYS A 118 -14.10 -17.32 -16.68
C CYS A 118 -13.06 -16.33 -16.16
N LYS A 119 -13.49 -15.14 -15.72
CA LYS A 119 -12.57 -14.12 -15.23
C LYS A 119 -12.07 -14.53 -13.84
N ARG A 120 -10.75 -14.46 -13.66
CA ARG A 120 -10.07 -14.40 -12.36
C ARG A 120 -9.09 -13.25 -12.42
N LYS A 121 -9.20 -12.29 -11.51
CA LYS A 121 -8.32 -11.12 -11.46
C LYS A 121 -7.95 -10.82 -10.02
N ILE A 122 -6.65 -10.75 -9.76
CA ILE A 122 -6.13 -10.33 -8.47
C ILE A 122 -5.67 -8.89 -8.59
N ILE A 123 -6.17 -8.05 -7.69
CA ILE A 123 -5.74 -6.67 -7.50
C ILE A 123 -5.07 -6.62 -6.14
N VAL A 124 -3.80 -6.27 -6.10
CA VAL A 124 -3.05 -6.07 -4.86
C VAL A 124 -3.07 -4.59 -4.50
N GLY A 125 -3.26 -4.28 -3.22
CA GLY A 125 -3.20 -2.93 -2.69
C GLY A 125 -1.81 -2.32 -2.85
N PHE A 126 -1.73 -0.99 -2.81
CA PHE A 126 -0.47 -0.26 -2.95
C PHE A 126 0.55 -0.62 -1.86
N ASP A 127 0.05 -0.99 -0.67
CA ASP A 127 0.84 -1.43 0.47
C ASP A 127 1.39 -2.86 0.31
N GLY A 128 0.93 -3.61 -0.69
CA GLY A 128 1.31 -5.01 -0.89
C GLY A 128 0.80 -5.98 0.17
N SER A 129 0.05 -5.51 1.18
CA SER A 129 -0.43 -6.33 2.30
C SER A 129 -1.88 -6.80 2.11
N SER A 130 -2.62 -6.11 1.25
CA SER A 130 -4.01 -6.41 0.93
C SER A 130 -4.18 -6.83 -0.51
N ALA A 131 -5.14 -7.72 -0.77
CA ALA A 131 -5.53 -8.09 -2.12
C ALA A 131 -7.05 -8.28 -2.24
N LYS A 132 -7.53 -8.19 -3.48
CA LYS A 132 -8.90 -8.49 -3.85
C LYS A 132 -8.88 -9.45 -5.02
N LEU A 133 -9.46 -10.63 -4.84
CA LEU A 133 -9.67 -11.59 -5.90
C LEU A 133 -11.08 -11.38 -6.46
N LEU A 134 -11.14 -10.96 -7.71
CA LEU A 134 -12.37 -10.81 -8.48
C LEU A 134 -12.55 -12.03 -9.36
N GLY A 135 -13.73 -12.62 -9.32
CA GLY A 135 -14.10 -13.74 -10.15
C GLY A 135 -15.44 -13.55 -10.82
N SER A 136 -15.67 -14.29 -11.90
CA SER A 136 -16.99 -14.44 -12.51
C SER A 136 -17.26 -15.91 -12.76
N ASP A 137 -18.47 -16.38 -12.50
CA ASP A 137 -18.86 -17.77 -12.78
C ASP A 137 -20.12 -17.82 -13.64
N LEU A 138 -20.40 -18.96 -14.27
CA LEU A 138 -21.63 -19.12 -15.06
C LEU A 138 -22.85 -19.01 -14.15
N LYS A 139 -23.84 -18.21 -14.57
CA LYS A 139 -25.10 -18.10 -13.85
C LYS A 139 -25.96 -19.32 -14.16
N ARG A 140 -25.92 -20.36 -13.33
CA ARG A 140 -26.83 -21.52 -13.50
C ARG A 140 -27.27 -22.09 -12.14
N GLY A 141 -28.56 -21.94 -11.83
CA GLY A 141 -29.23 -22.66 -10.74
C GLY A 141 -28.65 -22.47 -9.32
N GLY A 142 -27.81 -21.46 -9.08
CA GLY A 142 -27.24 -21.16 -7.77
C GLY A 142 -26.00 -21.96 -7.36
N ARG A 143 -25.33 -22.68 -8.27
CA ARG A 143 -24.07 -23.40 -7.97
C ARG A 143 -22.83 -22.61 -8.42
N SER A 144 -21.73 -22.77 -7.71
CA SER A 144 -20.44 -22.13 -8.03
C SER A 144 -19.73 -22.88 -9.17
N ASN A 145 -18.76 -22.26 -9.85
CA ASN A 145 -18.00 -22.97 -10.88
C ASN A 145 -17.18 -24.14 -10.32
N ALA A 146 -16.78 -24.12 -9.04
CA ALA A 146 -16.08 -25.24 -8.40
C ALA A 146 -16.99 -26.49 -8.33
N ASP A 147 -18.28 -26.30 -8.01
CA ASP A 147 -19.26 -27.40 -8.03
C ASP A 147 -19.49 -27.93 -9.45
N LEU A 148 -19.40 -27.05 -10.46
CA LEU A 148 -19.55 -27.43 -11.87
C LEU A 148 -18.30 -28.10 -12.43
N ALA A 149 -17.10 -27.74 -11.96
CA ALA A 149 -15.85 -28.42 -12.30
C ALA A 149 -15.87 -29.86 -11.79
N GLU A 150 -16.30 -30.05 -10.54
CA GLU A 150 -16.45 -31.37 -9.95
C GLU A 150 -17.56 -32.18 -10.63
N LEU A 151 -18.68 -31.55 -10.97
CA LEU A 151 -19.75 -32.19 -11.75
C LEU A 151 -19.31 -32.51 -13.20
N ALA A 152 -18.46 -31.68 -13.81
CA ALA A 152 -17.91 -31.91 -15.14
C ALA A 152 -16.93 -33.08 -15.14
N ARG A 153 -16.08 -33.17 -14.11
CA ARG A 153 -15.18 -34.32 -13.90
C ARG A 153 -15.93 -35.62 -13.67
N SER A 154 -17.05 -35.58 -12.95
CA SER A 154 -17.82 -36.77 -12.60
C SER A 154 -18.82 -37.22 -13.68
N ASN A 155 -19.44 -36.29 -14.43
CA ASN A 155 -20.55 -36.60 -15.34
C ASN A 155 -20.34 -36.17 -16.80
N GLY A 156 -19.21 -35.53 -17.15
CA GLY A 156 -18.83 -35.21 -18.54
C GLY A 156 -19.74 -34.25 -19.33
N GLN A 157 -20.86 -33.78 -18.76
CA GLN A 157 -21.92 -33.03 -19.48
C GLN A 157 -22.09 -31.57 -19.07
N VAL A 158 -21.22 -31.02 -18.22
CA VAL A 158 -21.38 -29.64 -17.75
C VAL A 158 -20.44 -28.71 -18.53
N ARG A 159 -21.02 -27.69 -19.19
CA ARG A 159 -20.23 -26.55 -19.67
C ARG A 159 -19.65 -25.83 -18.45
N SER A 160 -18.38 -26.08 -18.15
CA SER A 160 -17.61 -25.37 -17.12
C SER A 160 -16.94 -24.10 -17.67
N LYS A 161 -17.00 -23.88 -18.99
CA LYS A 161 -16.32 -22.78 -19.68
C LYS A 161 -17.22 -21.56 -19.85
N CYS A 162 -16.76 -20.38 -19.42
CA CYS A 162 -17.40 -19.11 -19.76
C CYS A 162 -17.06 -18.67 -21.20
N SER A 163 -18.07 -18.15 -21.91
CA SER A 163 -17.97 -17.47 -23.21
C SER A 163 -18.51 -16.04 -23.14
N GLN A 164 -18.26 -15.24 -24.19
CA GLN A 164 -18.66 -13.83 -24.24
C GLN A 164 -20.17 -13.59 -24.13
N PHE A 165 -20.98 -14.58 -24.55
CA PHE A 165 -22.44 -14.47 -24.57
C PHE A 165 -23.10 -15.19 -23.39
N ASP A 166 -22.33 -15.80 -22.50
CA ASP A 166 -22.88 -16.48 -21.33
C ASP A 166 -23.23 -15.46 -20.23
N GLU A 167 -24.36 -15.69 -19.57
CA GLU A 167 -24.72 -14.94 -18.39
C GLU A 167 -23.83 -15.37 -17.21
N THR A 168 -23.19 -14.41 -16.54
CA THR A 168 -22.23 -14.68 -15.46
C THR A 168 -22.59 -13.95 -14.17
N VAL A 169 -22.26 -14.56 -13.04
CA VAL A 169 -22.35 -13.93 -11.71
C VAL A 169 -20.95 -13.52 -11.29
N SER A 170 -20.76 -12.26 -10.95
CA SER A 170 -19.50 -11.76 -10.42
C SER A 170 -19.44 -11.93 -8.91
N TRP A 171 -18.27 -12.27 -8.39
CA TRP A 171 -18.00 -12.40 -6.97
C TRP A 171 -16.64 -11.79 -6.61
N ALA A 172 -16.44 -11.52 -5.33
CA ALA A 172 -15.19 -10.97 -4.82
C ALA A 172 -14.80 -11.65 -3.50
N ALA A 173 -13.57 -12.15 -3.43
CA ALA A 173 -12.93 -12.65 -2.23
C ALA A 173 -11.86 -11.66 -1.75
N LYS A 174 -11.62 -11.62 -0.45
CA LYS A 174 -10.55 -10.81 0.13
C LYS A 174 -9.26 -11.62 0.14
N GLY A 175 -8.15 -10.95 -0.06
CA GLY A 175 -6.82 -11.53 0.08
C GLY A 175 -5.98 -10.74 1.08
N SER A 176 -5.10 -11.41 1.79
CA SER A 176 -4.08 -10.79 2.62
C SER A 176 -2.71 -11.42 2.35
N LEU A 177 -1.69 -10.58 2.39
CA LEU A 177 -0.29 -10.93 2.18
C LEU A 177 0.54 -10.37 3.32
N THR A 178 1.66 -11.02 3.60
CA THR A 178 2.65 -10.48 4.55
C THR A 178 3.49 -9.34 3.96
N GLY A 179 3.44 -9.16 2.64
CA GLY A 179 4.09 -8.09 1.90
C GLY A 179 3.97 -8.29 0.39
N ALA A 180 4.39 -7.29 -0.40
CA ALA A 180 4.25 -7.29 -1.86
C ALA A 180 4.91 -8.50 -2.55
N ASP A 181 6.02 -8.99 -1.98
CA ASP A 181 6.84 -10.09 -2.49
C ASP A 181 6.59 -11.42 -1.77
N ALA A 182 5.57 -11.51 -0.90
CA ALA A 182 5.27 -12.71 -0.14
C ALA A 182 5.04 -13.93 -1.05
N ASP A 183 5.56 -15.09 -0.65
CA ASP A 183 5.38 -16.37 -1.37
C ASP A 183 4.05 -17.05 -1.07
N GLU A 184 3.33 -16.55 -0.07
CA GLU A 184 2.01 -17.03 0.33
C GLU A 184 1.00 -15.88 0.35
N MET A 185 -0.22 -16.17 -0.06
CA MET A 185 -1.37 -15.27 0.05
C MET A 185 -2.53 -16.02 0.69
N ARG A 186 -3.19 -15.40 1.66
CA ARG A 186 -4.41 -15.94 2.27
C ARG A 186 -5.62 -15.37 1.57
N LEU A 187 -6.54 -16.22 1.16
CA LEU A 187 -7.79 -15.86 0.52
C LEU A 187 -8.97 -16.22 1.42
N ASP A 188 -9.88 -15.26 1.58
CA ASP A 188 -11.11 -15.37 2.34
C ASP A 188 -12.31 -15.33 1.39
N PHE A 189 -12.92 -16.50 1.20
CA PHE A 189 -14.13 -16.72 0.42
C PHE A 189 -15.40 -16.75 1.27
N SER A 190 -15.37 -16.37 2.56
CA SER A 190 -16.55 -16.38 3.43
C SER A 190 -17.73 -15.57 2.89
N LYS A 191 -17.45 -14.53 2.08
CA LYS A 191 -18.46 -13.70 1.41
C LYS A 191 -18.89 -14.23 0.05
N VAL A 192 -18.25 -15.28 -0.46
CA VAL A 192 -18.56 -15.95 -1.72
C VAL A 192 -19.28 -17.27 -1.37
N ASN A 193 -20.62 -17.22 -1.35
CA ASN A 193 -21.47 -18.40 -1.11
C ASN A 193 -21.15 -19.21 0.16
N GLY A 194 -20.62 -18.56 1.22
CA GLY A 194 -20.25 -19.26 2.46
C GLY A 194 -18.97 -20.11 2.34
N GLY A 195 -18.10 -19.79 1.39
CA GLY A 195 -16.85 -20.50 1.15
C GLY A 195 -15.83 -20.40 2.31
N PRO A 196 -14.72 -21.14 2.19
CA PRO A 196 -13.66 -21.18 3.20
C PRO A 196 -13.00 -19.81 3.40
N SER A 197 -12.72 -19.46 4.65
CA SER A 197 -12.14 -18.15 5.01
C SER A 197 -10.62 -18.13 5.13
N ASP A 198 -9.96 -19.30 5.09
CA ASP A 198 -8.51 -19.42 5.29
C ASP A 198 -7.87 -20.32 4.22
N VAL A 199 -8.01 -19.92 2.95
CA VAL A 199 -7.36 -20.62 1.84
C VAL A 199 -5.98 -20.02 1.63
N VAL A 200 -4.93 -20.75 2.02
CA VAL A 200 -3.55 -20.34 1.79
C VAL A 200 -3.09 -20.84 0.42
N VAL A 201 -2.82 -19.90 -0.49
CA VAL A 201 -2.26 -20.20 -1.81
C VAL A 201 -0.78 -19.87 -1.86
N LYS A 202 -0.02 -20.67 -2.60
CA LYS A 202 1.44 -20.55 -2.73
C LYS A 202 1.84 -20.11 -4.11
N TRP A 203 2.93 -19.34 -4.19
CA TRP A 203 3.55 -18.97 -5.44
C TRP A 203 4.58 -20.01 -5.85
N ASP A 204 4.41 -20.61 -7.04
CA ASP A 204 5.35 -21.59 -7.59
C ASP A 204 5.60 -21.29 -9.07
N ASN A 205 6.83 -20.92 -9.42
CA ASN A 205 7.28 -20.75 -10.81
C ASN A 205 6.33 -19.92 -11.72
N GLY A 206 5.74 -18.84 -11.19
CA GLY A 206 4.81 -17.98 -11.94
C GLY A 206 3.36 -18.46 -11.96
N GLN A 207 3.04 -19.45 -11.14
CA GLN A 207 1.69 -20.02 -10.96
C GLN A 207 1.24 -19.84 -9.52
N ILE A 208 -0.09 -19.84 -9.35
CA ILE A 208 -0.72 -19.86 -8.03
C ILE A 208 -1.16 -21.28 -7.76
N VAL A 209 -0.65 -21.88 -6.69
CA VAL A 209 -0.94 -23.26 -6.28
C VAL A 209 -1.88 -23.23 -5.08
N PHE A 210 -3.04 -23.83 -5.27
CA PHE A 210 -4.05 -24.00 -4.23
C PHE A 210 -3.78 -25.29 -3.42
N PRO A 211 -4.30 -25.39 -2.18
CA PRO A 211 -4.09 -26.55 -1.32
C PRO A 211 -4.72 -27.84 -1.85
N ASP A 212 -5.69 -27.73 -2.77
CA ASP A 212 -6.32 -28.84 -3.48
C ASP A 212 -5.47 -29.36 -4.67
N GLY A 213 -4.33 -28.71 -4.95
CA GLY A 213 -3.45 -29.05 -6.07
C GLY A 213 -3.79 -28.34 -7.38
N VAL A 214 -4.87 -27.54 -7.43
CA VAL A 214 -5.22 -26.74 -8.60
C VAL A 214 -4.18 -25.64 -8.79
N ARG A 215 -3.76 -25.46 -10.04
CA ARG A 215 -2.73 -24.48 -10.41
C ARG A 215 -3.33 -23.46 -11.36
N TRP A 216 -3.28 -22.19 -10.99
CA TRP A 216 -3.68 -21.10 -11.87
C TRP A 216 -2.48 -20.55 -12.61
N THR A 217 -2.62 -20.40 -13.92
CA THR A 217 -1.59 -19.84 -14.79
C THR A 217 -1.93 -18.40 -15.15
N ARG A 218 -0.91 -17.58 -15.39
CA ARG A 218 -1.14 -16.19 -15.80
C ARG A 218 -1.81 -16.15 -17.16
N LYS A 219 -2.90 -15.39 -17.26
CA LYS A 219 -3.61 -15.20 -18.53
C LYS A 219 -2.76 -14.36 -19.46
N ARG A 220 -2.48 -14.88 -20.66
CA ARG A 220 -1.73 -14.18 -21.70
C ARG A 220 -2.57 -13.09 -22.38
#